data_AF-A0AAN9C0Z1-F1
#
_entry.id   AF-A0AAN9C0Z1-F1
#
_cell.length_a   1.000
_cell.length_b   1.000
_cell.length_c   1.000
_cell.angle_alpha   90.00
_cell.angle_beta   90.00
_cell.angle_gamma   90.00
#
_symmetry.space_group_name_H-M   'P 1'
#
loop_
_entity.id
_entity.type
_entity.pdbx_description
1 polymer ?
#
loop_
_entity_poly.entity_id
_entity_poly.type
_entity_poly.pdbx_seq_one_letter_code
_entity_poly.pdbx_strand_id
1 'polypeptide(L)'
;MTLVHDPLNTAANQWMERTLDDSANRRIAIAEAFLTADALLGTMQNVFEGLVVYPKVIERRIRQELPFMATENIIMAMVKSGGDRQECHEQIRVLSQQAGNRVKQEGEDNDLVERIKQSAYFAPVHAKLELLMDPATFVGRAPAQVDRFLQEEMEPALQPYTSDLEGRSHLTL
;
A
#
# COMPACT_ATOMS: atom_id res chain seq x y z
N MET A 1 18.88 8.23 -19.05
CA MET A 1 17.49 8.54 -19.45
C MET A 1 17.54 9.77 -20.35
N THR A 2 17.70 9.59 -21.66
CA THR A 2 18.05 10.67 -22.62
C THR A 2 16.94 11.72 -22.78
N LEU A 3 15.67 11.31 -22.81
CA LEU A 3 14.53 12.23 -23.03
C LEU A 3 14.42 13.40 -22.04
N VAL A 4 14.88 13.24 -20.80
CA VAL A 4 14.87 14.32 -19.79
C VAL A 4 16.13 15.19 -19.89
N HIS A 5 17.28 14.61 -20.21
CA HIS A 5 18.54 15.35 -20.29
C HIS A 5 18.66 16.17 -21.57
N ASP A 6 18.03 15.74 -22.66
CA ASP A 6 18.12 16.36 -23.98
C ASP A 6 17.61 17.82 -24.03
N PRO A 7 16.42 18.15 -23.49
CA PRO A 7 15.97 19.55 -23.40
C PRO A 7 16.87 20.40 -22.49
N LEU A 8 17.34 19.84 -21.37
CA LEU A 8 18.22 20.54 -20.43
C LEU A 8 19.56 20.89 -21.07
N ASN A 9 20.18 19.93 -21.76
CA ASN A 9 21.43 20.12 -22.48
C ASN A 9 21.25 21.08 -23.66
N THR A 10 20.14 20.99 -24.39
CA THR A 10 19.82 21.94 -25.47
C THR A 10 19.73 23.36 -24.94
N ALA A 11 19.02 23.59 -23.83
CA ALA A 11 18.89 24.91 -23.23
C ALA A 11 20.22 25.44 -22.65
N ALA A 12 21.01 24.58 -22.00
CA ALA A 12 22.27 24.96 -21.37
C ALA A 12 23.36 25.36 -22.38
N ASN A 13 23.27 24.87 -23.62
CA ASN A 13 24.27 25.12 -24.66
C ASN A 13 23.83 26.09 -25.76
N GLN A 14 22.65 26.73 -25.63
CA GLN A 14 22.25 27.81 -26.54
C GLN A 14 23.16 29.04 -26.37
N TRP A 15 23.75 29.53 -27.45
CA TRP A 15 24.60 30.73 -27.40
C TRP A 15 23.86 31.98 -27.89
N MET A 16 23.98 33.05 -27.11
CA MET A 16 23.44 34.39 -27.39
C MET A 16 21.94 34.35 -27.77
N GLU A 17 21.54 34.90 -28.92
CA GLU A 17 20.14 34.97 -29.32
C GLU A 17 19.57 33.63 -29.78
N ARG A 18 20.39 32.76 -30.42
CA ARG A 18 20.05 31.38 -30.83
C ARG A 18 21.22 30.66 -31.54
N THR A 19 21.41 29.37 -31.28
CA THR A 19 22.22 28.44 -32.10
C THR A 19 21.36 27.31 -32.69
N LEU A 20 21.74 26.76 -33.85
CA LEU A 20 20.89 25.83 -34.64
C LEU A 20 21.01 24.35 -34.23
N ASP A 21 21.93 24.02 -33.32
CA ASP A 21 22.14 22.68 -32.76
C ASP A 21 20.91 22.15 -31.99
N ASP A 22 19.99 23.03 -31.59
CA ASP A 22 18.70 22.66 -31.00
C ASP A 22 17.75 21.94 -31.99
N SER A 23 17.88 22.22 -33.29
CA SER A 23 16.90 21.82 -34.30
C SER A 23 16.73 20.31 -34.40
N ALA A 24 17.83 19.54 -34.47
CA ALA A 24 17.77 18.10 -34.62
C ALA A 24 17.28 17.41 -33.34
N ASN A 25 17.78 17.86 -32.18
CA ASN A 25 17.37 17.29 -30.89
C ASN A 25 15.87 17.51 -30.63
N ARG A 26 15.37 18.74 -30.85
CA ARG A 26 13.96 19.09 -30.62
C ARG A 26 12.99 18.32 -31.51
N ARG A 27 13.40 17.96 -32.74
CA ARG A 27 12.58 17.13 -33.64
C ARG A 27 12.33 15.72 -33.10
N ILE A 28 13.27 15.21 -32.31
CA ILE A 28 13.21 13.87 -31.72
C ILE A 28 12.57 13.96 -30.33
N ALA A 29 13.23 14.68 -29.42
CA ALA A 29 12.90 14.65 -27.99
C ALA A 29 11.48 15.14 -27.71
N ILE A 30 11.00 16.17 -28.41
CA ILE A 30 9.64 16.68 -28.18
C ILE A 30 8.60 15.66 -28.66
N ALA A 31 8.73 15.18 -29.90
CA ALA A 31 7.77 14.23 -30.47
C ALA A 31 7.73 12.92 -29.65
N GLU A 32 8.90 12.36 -29.35
CA GLU A 32 9.01 11.12 -28.56
C GLU A 32 8.46 11.30 -27.14
N ALA A 33 8.69 12.45 -26.48
CA ALA A 33 8.16 12.69 -25.15
C ALA A 33 6.62 12.69 -25.13
N PHE A 34 5.98 13.39 -26.08
CA PHE A 34 4.52 13.42 -26.15
C PHE A 34 3.91 12.08 -26.56
N LEU A 35 4.49 11.38 -27.54
CA LEU A 35 4.03 10.05 -27.94
C LEU A 35 4.19 9.03 -26.80
N THR A 36 5.29 9.13 -26.05
CA THR A 36 5.51 8.27 -24.87
C THR A 36 4.51 8.58 -23.77
N ALA A 37 4.27 9.87 -23.47
CA ALA A 37 3.29 10.27 -22.46
C ALA A 37 1.87 9.81 -22.83
N ASP A 38 1.47 9.97 -24.09
CA ASP A 38 0.18 9.50 -24.61
C ASP A 38 0.02 7.98 -24.43
N ALA A 39 1.00 7.21 -24.88
CA ALA A 39 0.98 5.75 -24.73
C ALA A 39 0.94 5.31 -23.26
N LEU A 40 1.70 5.98 -22.38
CA LEU A 40 1.70 5.69 -20.94
C LEU A 40 0.35 5.98 -20.30
N LEU A 41 -0.22 7.16 -20.55
CA LEU A 41 -1.51 7.57 -19.96
C LEU A 41 -2.64 6.66 -20.46
N GLY A 42 -2.69 6.36 -21.76
CA GLY A 42 -3.66 5.41 -22.31
C GLY A 42 -3.53 4.03 -21.67
N THR A 43 -2.31 3.51 -21.53
CA THR A 43 -2.08 2.22 -20.87
C THR A 43 -2.49 2.24 -19.40
N MET A 44 -2.13 3.29 -18.66
CA MET A 44 -2.50 3.45 -17.25
C MET A 44 -4.02 3.49 -17.07
N GLN A 45 -4.72 4.28 -17.89
CA GLN A 45 -6.18 4.37 -17.86
C GLN A 45 -6.81 2.98 -18.07
N ASN A 46 -6.35 2.22 -19.06
CA ASN A 46 -6.86 0.88 -19.34
C ASN A 46 -6.69 -0.07 -18.13
N VAL A 47 -5.53 -0.01 -17.46
CA VAL A 47 -5.25 -0.81 -16.25
C VAL A 47 -6.19 -0.42 -15.10
N PHE A 48 -6.38 0.88 -14.85
CA PHE A 48 -7.22 1.34 -13.74
C PHE A 48 -8.71 1.10 -13.97
N GLU A 49 -9.21 1.18 -15.21
CA GLU A 49 -10.58 0.84 -15.58
C GLU A 49 -10.89 -0.67 -15.41
N GLY A 50 -9.88 -1.52 -15.59
CA GLY A 50 -10.00 -2.97 -15.54
C GLY A 50 -9.43 -3.64 -14.29
N LEU A 51 -9.11 -2.88 -13.24
CA LEU A 51 -8.41 -3.41 -12.07
C LEU A 51 -9.25 -4.46 -11.31
N VAL A 52 -8.73 -5.67 -11.18
CA VAL A 52 -9.39 -6.76 -10.44
C VAL A 52 -8.78 -6.91 -9.04
N VAL A 53 -9.61 -6.80 -8.01
CA VAL A 53 -9.22 -6.95 -6.61
C VAL A 53 -9.69 -8.30 -6.08
N TYR A 54 -8.86 -8.97 -5.28
CA TYR A 54 -9.15 -10.28 -4.68
C TYR A 54 -9.23 -10.22 -3.14
N PRO A 55 -10.40 -9.86 -2.57
CA PRO A 55 -10.56 -9.66 -1.13
C PRO A 55 -10.15 -10.87 -0.28
N LYS A 56 -10.40 -12.09 -0.74
CA LYS A 56 -10.07 -13.31 0.02
C LYS A 56 -8.58 -13.61 0.10
N VAL A 57 -7.80 -13.20 -0.90
CA VAL A 57 -6.34 -13.31 -0.87
C VAL A 57 -5.75 -12.28 0.10
N ILE A 58 -6.30 -11.05 0.07
CA ILE A 58 -5.93 -9.98 1.00
C ILE A 58 -6.25 -10.41 2.43
N GLU A 59 -7.47 -10.87 2.69
CA GLU A 59 -7.92 -11.35 4.00
C GLU A 59 -7.05 -12.51 4.51
N ARG A 60 -6.71 -13.49 3.66
CA ARG A 60 -5.81 -14.58 4.03
C ARG A 60 -4.44 -14.06 4.48
N ARG A 61 -3.83 -13.15 3.71
CA ARG A 61 -2.53 -12.58 4.06
C ARG A 61 -2.59 -11.77 5.35
N ILE A 62 -3.65 -10.97 5.54
CA ILE A 62 -3.86 -10.24 6.79
C ILE A 62 -3.95 -11.21 7.97
N ARG A 63 -4.72 -12.31 7.87
CA ARG A 63 -4.83 -13.30 8.95
C ARG A 63 -3.50 -13.97 9.30
N GLN A 64 -2.59 -14.14 8.33
CA GLN A 64 -1.27 -14.72 8.57
C GLN A 64 -0.33 -13.76 9.32
N GLU A 65 -0.46 -12.45 9.13
CA GLU A 65 0.47 -11.45 9.68
C GLU A 65 -0.07 -10.71 10.91
N LEU A 66 -1.38 -10.45 10.95
CA LEU A 66 -2.03 -9.65 11.99
C LEU A 66 -1.80 -10.17 13.41
N PRO A 67 -1.73 -11.49 13.69
CA PRO A 67 -1.43 -11.97 15.04
C PRO A 67 -0.13 -11.41 15.62
N PHE A 68 0.92 -11.23 14.81
CA PHE A 68 2.19 -10.65 15.26
C PHE A 68 2.07 -9.15 15.56
N MET A 69 1.28 -8.42 14.75
CA MET A 69 1.04 -6.99 14.92
C MET A 69 0.08 -6.68 16.08
N ALA A 70 -0.82 -7.61 16.41
CA ALA A 70 -1.84 -7.46 17.45
C ALA A 70 -1.34 -7.74 18.88
N THR A 71 -0.05 -8.03 19.07
CA THR A 71 0.52 -8.41 20.38
C THR A 71 0.27 -7.36 21.46
N GLU A 72 0.42 -6.07 21.16
CA GLU A 72 0.12 -4.99 22.13
C GLU A 72 -1.37 -4.92 22.49
N ASN A 73 -2.29 -5.17 21.53
CA ASN A 73 -3.72 -5.21 21.82
C ASN A 73 -4.06 -6.32 22.81
N ILE A 74 -3.40 -7.47 22.68
CA ILE A 74 -3.56 -8.62 23.57
C ILE A 74 -2.97 -8.30 24.96
N ILE A 75 -1.78 -7.71 25.03
CA ILE A 75 -1.16 -7.25 26.29
C ILE A 75 -2.10 -6.26 27.00
N MET A 76 -2.62 -5.27 26.29
CA MET A 76 -3.55 -4.27 26.86
C MET A 76 -4.84 -4.92 27.37
N ALA A 77 -5.37 -5.93 26.68
CA ALA A 77 -6.55 -6.67 27.13
C ALA A 77 -6.27 -7.51 28.40
N MET A 78 -5.07 -8.09 28.50
CA MET A 78 -4.62 -8.82 29.69
C MET A 78 -4.45 -7.89 30.89
N VAL A 79 -3.79 -6.74 30.70
CA VAL A 79 -3.62 -5.72 31.76
C VAL A 79 -4.97 -5.19 32.25
N LYS A 80 -5.90 -4.92 31.33
CA LYS A 80 -7.29 -4.53 31.70
C LYS A 80 -8.05 -5.62 32.46
N SER A 81 -7.63 -6.88 32.32
CA SER A 81 -8.20 -8.02 33.05
C SER A 81 -7.45 -8.31 34.36
N GLY A 82 -6.52 -7.43 34.77
CA GLY A 82 -5.78 -7.52 36.03
C GLY A 82 -4.41 -8.19 35.93
N GLY A 83 -3.94 -8.54 34.72
CA GLY A 83 -2.62 -9.16 34.53
C GLY A 83 -1.45 -8.16 34.63
N ASP A 84 -0.26 -8.67 34.95
CA ASP A 84 0.98 -7.89 34.91
C ASP A 84 1.45 -7.68 33.47
N ARG A 85 1.83 -6.45 33.14
CA ARG A 85 2.26 -6.09 31.76
C ARG A 85 3.55 -6.78 31.37
N GLN A 86 4.53 -6.85 32.28
CA GLN A 86 5.86 -7.36 31.99
C GLN A 86 5.83 -8.87 31.81
N GLU A 87 5.08 -9.56 32.67
CA GLU A 87 4.83 -11.00 32.53
C GLU A 87 4.08 -11.30 31.23
N CYS A 88 3.03 -10.53 30.90
CA CYS A 88 2.27 -10.74 29.67
C CYS A 88 3.13 -10.53 28.42
N HIS A 89 3.97 -9.50 28.42
CA HIS A 89 4.89 -9.22 27.33
C HIS A 89 5.88 -10.38 27.13
N GLU A 90 6.44 -10.93 28.20
CA GLU A 90 7.37 -12.06 28.09
C GLU A 90 6.69 -13.34 27.59
N GLN A 91 5.50 -13.65 28.10
CA GLN A 91 4.70 -14.80 27.63
C GLN A 91 4.39 -14.69 26.14
N ILE A 92 3.91 -13.53 25.68
CA ILE A 92 3.56 -13.35 24.26
C ILE A 92 4.80 -13.32 23.37
N ARG A 93 5.94 -12.81 23.86
CA ARG A 93 7.23 -12.80 23.15
C ARG A 93 7.67 -14.23 22.84
N VAL A 94 7.63 -15.13 23.81
CA VAL A 94 8.03 -16.54 23.62
C VAL A 94 7.12 -17.23 22.61
N LEU A 95 5.79 -17.08 22.73
CA LEU A 95 4.85 -17.66 21.77
C LEU A 95 5.04 -17.10 20.35
N SER A 96 5.29 -15.80 20.23
CA SER A 96 5.55 -15.15 18.94
C SER A 96 6.84 -15.65 18.30
N GLN A 97 7.89 -15.90 19.08
CA GLN A 97 9.13 -16.49 18.57
C GLN A 97 8.93 -17.92 18.08
N GLN A 98 8.13 -18.73 18.80
CA GLN A 98 7.83 -20.09 18.38
C GLN A 98 7.03 -20.11 17.06
N ALA A 99 5.96 -19.30 16.96
CA ALA A 99 5.18 -19.17 15.74
C ALA A 99 6.02 -18.62 14.58
N GLY A 100 6.88 -17.63 14.85
CA GLY A 100 7.81 -17.09 13.86
C GLY A 100 8.85 -18.10 13.38
N ASN A 101 9.34 -18.97 14.26
CA ASN A 101 10.25 -20.06 13.89
C ASN A 101 9.54 -21.09 13.02
N ARG A 102 8.30 -21.49 13.34
CA ARG A 102 7.48 -22.37 12.52
C ARG A 102 7.31 -21.84 11.10
N VAL A 103 6.95 -20.57 10.94
CA VAL A 103 6.80 -19.95 9.62
C VAL A 103 8.13 -19.94 8.86
N LYS A 104 9.24 -19.55 9.50
CA LYS A 104 10.53 -19.34 8.82
C LYS A 104 11.36 -20.59 8.59
N GLN A 105 11.35 -21.54 9.53
CA GLN A 105 12.17 -22.75 9.50
C GLN A 105 11.40 -23.94 8.94
N GLU A 106 10.09 -24.02 9.17
CA GLU A 106 9.26 -25.16 8.77
C GLU A 106 8.41 -24.85 7.53
N GLY A 107 8.23 -23.56 7.19
CA GLY A 107 7.42 -23.14 6.05
C GLY A 107 5.92 -23.33 6.26
N GLU A 108 5.49 -23.45 7.52
CA GLU A 108 4.10 -23.69 7.89
C GLU A 108 3.34 -22.39 8.20
N ASP A 109 2.02 -22.49 8.34
CA ASP A 109 1.17 -21.34 8.70
C ASP A 109 1.46 -20.83 10.12
N ASN A 110 1.21 -19.53 10.33
CA ASN A 110 1.30 -18.89 11.64
C ASN A 110 0.24 -19.45 12.59
N ASP A 111 0.69 -20.01 13.72
CA ASP A 111 -0.14 -20.64 14.76
C ASP A 111 -0.16 -19.86 16.09
N LEU A 112 0.22 -18.58 16.09
CA LEU A 112 0.29 -17.77 17.31
C LEU A 112 -1.04 -17.71 18.06
N VAL A 113 -2.16 -17.59 17.34
CA VAL A 113 -3.50 -17.49 17.93
C VAL A 113 -3.85 -18.79 18.66
N GLU A 114 -3.54 -19.93 18.05
CA GLU A 114 -3.74 -21.27 18.57
C GLU A 114 -2.91 -21.47 19.84
N ARG A 115 -1.64 -21.05 19.84
CA ARG A 115 -0.76 -21.08 21.01
C ARG A 115 -1.32 -20.24 22.17
N ILE A 116 -1.84 -19.05 21.88
CA ILE A 116 -2.46 -18.18 22.88
C ILE A 116 -3.72 -18.83 23.46
N LYS A 117 -4.57 -19.45 22.62
CA LYS A 117 -5.77 -20.19 23.05
C LYS A 117 -5.44 -21.40 23.93
N GLN A 118 -4.30 -22.05 23.71
CA GLN A 118 -3.86 -23.21 24.50
C GLN A 118 -3.19 -22.80 25.83
N SER A 119 -2.72 -21.55 25.94
CA SER A 119 -2.08 -21.07 27.15
C SER A 119 -3.10 -20.64 28.20
N ALA A 120 -3.03 -21.27 29.37
CA ALA A 120 -3.87 -20.94 30.54
C ALA A 120 -3.66 -19.49 31.03
N TYR A 121 -2.47 -18.93 30.81
CA TYR A 121 -2.17 -17.53 31.16
C TYR A 121 -3.11 -16.55 30.44
N PHE A 122 -3.43 -16.80 29.17
CA PHE A 122 -4.28 -15.93 28.35
C PHE A 122 -5.78 -16.24 28.45
N ALA A 123 -6.19 -17.15 29.34
CA ALA A 123 -7.60 -17.51 29.55
C ALA A 123 -8.55 -16.29 29.70
N PRO A 124 -8.18 -15.20 30.40
CA PRO A 124 -9.05 -14.02 30.54
C PRO A 124 -9.40 -13.31 29.22
N VAL A 125 -8.60 -13.48 28.16
CA VAL A 125 -8.78 -12.80 26.86
C VAL A 125 -9.20 -13.73 25.74
N HIS A 126 -9.30 -15.04 25.95
CA HIS A 126 -9.66 -16.02 24.91
C HIS A 126 -10.94 -15.64 24.15
N ALA A 127 -11.99 -15.24 24.87
CA ALA A 127 -13.27 -14.83 24.27
C ALA A 127 -13.20 -13.50 23.48
N LYS A 128 -12.12 -12.72 23.65
CA LYS A 128 -11.91 -11.42 22.99
C LYS A 128 -10.94 -11.51 21.83
N LEU A 129 -10.25 -12.63 21.62
CA LEU A 129 -9.16 -12.74 20.64
C LEU A 129 -9.59 -12.37 19.21
N GLU A 130 -10.77 -12.81 18.77
CA GLU A 130 -11.28 -12.47 17.43
C GLU A 130 -11.50 -10.96 17.28
N LEU A 131 -12.08 -10.31 18.30
CA LEU A 131 -12.30 -8.86 18.29
C LEU A 131 -10.99 -8.07 18.35
N LEU A 132 -10.02 -8.52 19.17
CA LEU A 132 -8.71 -7.88 19.30
C LEU A 132 -7.87 -7.94 18.02
N MET A 133 -8.23 -8.85 17.11
CA MET A 133 -7.59 -9.06 15.82
C MET A 133 -8.53 -8.77 14.65
N ASP A 134 -9.56 -7.94 14.84
CA ASP A 134 -10.39 -7.47 13.74
C ASP A 134 -9.57 -6.50 12.85
N PRO A 135 -9.27 -6.86 11.58
CA PRO A 135 -8.46 -6.01 10.71
C PRO A 135 -9.01 -4.59 10.53
N ALA A 136 -10.34 -4.40 10.61
CA ALA A 136 -10.96 -3.09 10.46
C ALA A 136 -10.50 -2.11 11.56
N THR A 137 -10.03 -2.60 12.71
CA THR A 137 -9.54 -1.77 13.81
C THR A 137 -8.06 -1.37 13.68
N PHE A 138 -7.34 -1.92 12.69
CA PHE A 138 -5.89 -1.67 12.46
C PHE A 138 -5.61 -0.70 11.31
N VAL A 139 -6.64 -0.16 10.65
CA VAL A 139 -6.49 0.73 9.47
C VAL A 139 -6.31 2.22 9.84
N GLY A 140 -6.28 2.54 11.13
CA GLY A 140 -6.10 3.91 11.61
C GLY A 140 -7.14 4.87 11.03
N ARG A 141 -6.67 5.91 10.32
CA ARG A 141 -7.53 6.92 9.69
C ARG A 141 -7.66 6.73 8.18
N ALA A 142 -7.22 5.60 7.61
CA ALA A 142 -7.13 5.41 6.16
C ALA A 142 -8.45 5.73 5.42
N PRO A 143 -9.64 5.26 5.86
CA PRO A 143 -10.89 5.61 5.18
C PRO A 143 -11.17 7.12 5.16
N ALA A 144 -11.05 7.77 6.33
CA ALA A 144 -11.30 9.20 6.47
C ALA A 144 -10.27 10.06 5.71
N GLN A 145 -9.03 9.58 5.57
CA GLN A 145 -8.00 10.25 4.77
C GLN A 145 -8.33 10.18 3.27
N VAL A 146 -8.82 9.03 2.80
CA VAL A 146 -9.26 8.84 1.41
C VAL A 146 -10.47 9.73 1.11
N ASP A 147 -11.50 9.69 1.94
CA ASP A 147 -12.72 10.49 1.74
C ASP A 147 -12.39 11.99 1.67
N ARG A 148 -11.55 12.46 2.61
CA ARG A 148 -11.10 13.85 2.64
C ARG A 148 -10.32 14.24 1.38
N PHE A 149 -9.36 13.42 0.96
CA PHE A 149 -8.55 13.71 -0.22
C PHE A 149 -9.39 13.77 -1.49
N LEU A 150 -10.33 12.82 -1.65
CA LEU A 150 -11.24 12.80 -2.79
C LEU A 150 -12.08 14.08 -2.87
N GLN A 151 -12.65 14.51 -1.74
CA GLN A 151 -13.55 15.67 -1.69
C GLN A 151 -12.81 17.02 -1.76
N GLU A 152 -11.74 17.19 -0.99
CA GLU A 152 -11.09 18.50 -0.82
C GLU A 152 -10.06 18.80 -1.91
N GLU A 153 -9.45 17.78 -2.52
CA GLU A 153 -8.32 17.95 -3.46
C GLU A 153 -8.64 17.40 -4.85
N MET A 154 -9.14 16.16 -4.92
CA MET A 154 -9.29 15.43 -6.18
C MET A 154 -10.49 15.93 -7.01
N GLU A 155 -11.67 16.03 -6.40
CA GLU A 155 -12.89 16.55 -7.06
C GLU A 155 -12.70 17.97 -7.64
N PRO A 156 -12.16 18.96 -6.89
CA PRO A 156 -11.89 20.29 -7.44
C PRO A 156 -10.88 20.27 -8.60
N ALA A 157 -9.86 19.41 -8.53
CA ALA A 157 -8.85 19.30 -9.59
C ALA A 157 -9.44 18.72 -10.89
N LEU A 158 -10.43 17.84 -10.80
CA LEU A 158 -11.10 17.23 -11.95
C LEU A 158 -12.25 18.06 -12.52
N GLN A 159 -12.79 19.01 -11.77
CA GLN A 159 -13.95 19.81 -12.17
C GLN A 159 -13.84 20.40 -13.60
N PRO A 160 -12.69 20.98 -14.03
CA PRO A 160 -12.57 21.52 -15.39
C PRO A 160 -12.64 20.48 -16.50
N TYR A 161 -12.41 19.19 -16.20
CA TYR A 161 -12.31 18.10 -17.16
C TYR A 161 -13.51 17.15 -17.13
N THR A 162 -14.58 17.52 -16.42
CA THR A 162 -15.75 16.65 -16.20
C THR A 162 -16.37 16.14 -17.50
N SER A 163 -16.35 16.94 -18.58
CA SER A 163 -16.86 16.53 -19.90
C SER A 163 -16.03 15.44 -20.58
N ASP A 164 -14.78 15.24 -20.16
CA ASP A 164 -13.81 14.37 -20.83
C ASP A 164 -13.64 13.01 -20.11
N LEU A 165 -14.33 12.82 -18.98
CA LEU A 165 -14.18 11.64 -18.11
C LEU A 165 -14.89 10.38 -18.62
N GLU A 166 -15.81 10.50 -19.58
CA GLU A 166 -16.57 9.35 -20.11
C GLU A 166 -15.78 8.49 -21.10
N GLY A 167 -14.61 8.96 -21.54
CA GLY A 167 -13.74 8.21 -22.45
C GLY A 167 -13.23 6.92 -21.81
N ARG A 168 -13.14 5.85 -22.60
CA ARG A 168 -12.49 4.59 -22.21
C ARG A 168 -11.20 4.39 -22.97
N SER A 169 -10.22 3.77 -22.31
CA SER A 169 -8.97 3.42 -22.97
C SER A 169 -9.02 2.00 -23.54
N HIS A 170 -8.77 1.88 -24.84
CA HIS A 170 -8.71 0.60 -25.55
C HIS A 170 -7.31 0.37 -26.11
N LEU A 171 -6.69 -0.75 -25.75
CA LEU A 171 -5.41 -1.19 -26.29
C LEU A 171 -5.64 -2.24 -27.38
N THR A 172 -5.15 -1.97 -28.59
CA THR A 172 -5.31 -2.85 -29.76
C THR A 172 -3.97 -3.39 -30.27
N LEU A 173 -2.98 -3.48 -29.36
CA LEU A 173 -1.62 -3.93 -29.65
C LEU A 173 -1.57 -5.29 -30.33
#